data_AF-A0A937FTB8-F1
#
_entry.id   AF-A0A937FTB8-F1
#
_cell.length_a   1.000
_cell.length_b   1.000
_cell.length_c   1.000
_cell.angle_alpha   90.00
_cell.angle_beta   90.00
_cell.angle_gamma   90.00
#
_symmetry.space_group_name_H-M   'P 1'
#
loop_
_entity.id
_entity.type
_entity.pdbx_description
1 polymer ?
#
loop_
_entity_poly.entity_id
_entity_poly.type
_entity_poly.pdbx_seq_one_letter_code
_entity_poly.pdbx_strand_id
1 'polypeptide(L)'
;MSHPEPADYSRPNAAVIASQNDAFRRFACLGITPDQQIQGRLVVTQSLIEAGDGFVTEAVQATGAFDTFEPDNDPEGWYDFGAVTIRGETVFWKLDLYEASSDFRYGAEAPDNPETTMRVLTVMMARDW
;
A
#
# COMPACT_ATOMS: atom_id res chain seq x y z
N MET A 1 -2.19 11.84 -42.22
CA MET A 1 -2.55 12.03 -40.80
C MET A 1 -2.70 10.66 -40.21
N SER A 2 -1.65 10.17 -39.54
CA SER A 2 -1.69 8.87 -38.87
C SER A 2 -2.55 9.03 -37.62
N HIS A 3 -3.68 8.33 -37.59
CA HIS A 3 -4.48 8.21 -36.38
C HIS A 3 -3.65 7.39 -35.38
N PRO A 4 -3.31 7.91 -34.18
CA PRO A 4 -2.69 7.07 -33.17
C PRO A 4 -3.68 5.97 -32.79
N GLU A 5 -3.21 4.72 -32.78
CA GLU A 5 -3.95 3.58 -32.26
C GLU A 5 -4.41 3.89 -30.83
N PRO A 6 -5.65 3.56 -30.44
CA PRO A 6 -6.08 3.72 -29.05
C PRO A 6 -5.16 2.88 -28.18
N ALA A 7 -4.61 3.49 -27.12
CA ALA A 7 -3.80 2.77 -26.15
C ALA A 7 -4.58 1.55 -25.64
N ASP A 8 -3.95 0.38 -25.72
CA ASP A 8 -4.51 -0.87 -25.22
C ASP A 8 -4.56 -0.77 -23.68
N TYR A 9 -5.67 -0.24 -23.14
CA TYR A 9 -5.94 -0.20 -21.71
C TYR A 9 -6.32 -1.62 -21.26
N SER A 10 -5.33 -2.52 -21.24
CA SER A 10 -5.48 -3.80 -20.58
C SER A 10 -5.82 -3.55 -19.12
N ARG A 11 -6.81 -4.29 -18.60
CA ARG A 11 -7.20 -4.15 -17.19
C ARG A 11 -5.99 -4.49 -16.31
N PRO A 12 -5.77 -3.73 -15.22
CA PRO A 12 -4.68 -4.04 -14.30
C PRO A 12 -4.82 -5.45 -13.73
N ASN A 13 -3.71 -6.15 -13.59
CA ASN A 13 -3.73 -7.50 -13.03
C ASN A 13 -3.70 -7.47 -11.50
N ALA A 14 -4.85 -7.75 -10.87
CA ALA A 14 -5.00 -7.76 -9.41
C ALA A 14 -3.95 -8.63 -8.69
N ALA A 15 -3.62 -9.82 -9.21
CA ALA A 15 -2.64 -10.69 -8.58
C ALA A 15 -1.22 -10.11 -8.60
N VAL A 16 -0.86 -9.39 -9.68
CA VAL A 16 0.42 -8.69 -9.77
C VAL A 16 0.44 -7.50 -8.81
N ILE A 17 -0.64 -6.73 -8.74
CA ILE A 17 -0.78 -5.62 -7.80
C ILE A 17 -0.66 -6.12 -6.36
N ALA A 18 -1.38 -7.18 -6.00
CA ALA A 18 -1.33 -7.81 -4.69
C ALA A 18 0.08 -8.25 -4.31
N SER A 19 0.77 -8.95 -5.23
CA SER A 19 2.14 -9.39 -5.00
C SER A 19 3.10 -8.21 -4.78
N GLN A 20 2.95 -7.13 -5.54
CA GLN A 20 3.78 -5.93 -5.39
C GLN A 20 3.44 -5.16 -4.11
N ASN A 21 2.17 -5.07 -3.75
CA ASN A 21 1.69 -4.42 -2.53
C ASN A 21 2.18 -5.16 -1.28
N ASP A 22 2.04 -6.48 -1.25
CA ASP A 22 2.57 -7.32 -0.17
C ASP A 22 4.11 -7.19 -0.07
N ALA A 23 4.82 -7.31 -1.19
CA ALA A 23 6.28 -7.19 -1.23
C ALA A 23 6.76 -5.82 -0.71
N PHE A 24 6.15 -4.73 -1.16
CA PHE A 24 6.49 -3.39 -0.68
C PHE A 24 6.15 -3.20 0.80
N ARG A 25 4.98 -3.66 1.26
CA ARG A 25 4.57 -3.58 2.65
C ARG A 25 5.54 -4.34 3.56
N ARG A 26 5.90 -5.57 3.22
CA ARG A 26 6.89 -6.38 3.97
C ARG A 26 8.26 -5.73 3.97
N PHE A 27 8.69 -5.14 2.86
CA PHE A 27 9.94 -4.39 2.80
C PHE A 27 9.92 -3.16 3.70
N ALA A 28 8.92 -2.30 3.55
CA ALA A 28 8.81 -1.05 4.28
C ALA A 28 8.67 -1.25 5.80
N CYS A 29 7.99 -2.32 6.23
CA CYS A 29 7.71 -2.59 7.63
C CYS A 29 8.72 -3.52 8.31
N LEU A 30 9.20 -4.54 7.59
CA LEU A 30 10.02 -5.63 8.16
C LEU A 30 11.44 -5.65 7.60
N GLY A 31 11.76 -4.84 6.59
CA GLY A 31 13.07 -4.85 5.93
C GLY A 31 13.32 -6.07 5.05
N ILE A 32 12.27 -6.81 4.68
CA ILE A 32 12.38 -7.97 3.80
C ILE A 32 12.54 -7.47 2.36
N THR A 33 13.75 -7.60 1.80
CA THR A 33 14.05 -7.13 0.44
C THR A 33 13.19 -7.87 -0.60
N PRO A 34 12.48 -7.15 -1.48
CA PRO A 34 11.72 -7.75 -2.57
C PRO A 34 12.64 -8.16 -3.73
N ASP A 35 12.23 -9.18 -4.49
CA ASP A 35 12.96 -9.62 -5.69
C ASP A 35 12.96 -8.57 -6.82
N GLN A 36 11.92 -7.74 -6.85
CA GLN A 36 11.77 -6.62 -7.76
C GLN A 36 11.86 -5.31 -6.98
N GLN A 37 12.54 -4.32 -7.55
CA GLN A 37 12.54 -2.98 -6.98
C GLN A 37 11.14 -2.36 -7.06
N ILE A 38 10.61 -1.94 -5.92
CA ILE A 38 9.29 -1.30 -5.81
C ILE A 38 9.47 0.08 -5.18
N GLN A 39 9.01 1.10 -5.89
CA GLN A 39 9.06 2.48 -5.42
C GLN A 39 7.93 2.71 -4.42
N GLY A 40 8.27 3.30 -3.28
CA GLY A 40 7.24 3.68 -2.34
C GLY A 40 7.72 4.44 -1.13
N ARG A 41 6.75 4.87 -0.33
CA ARG A 41 6.95 5.62 0.91
C ARG A 41 6.05 5.06 2.00
N LEU A 42 6.64 4.84 3.17
CA LEU A 42 5.89 4.63 4.41
C LEU A 42 5.60 5.98 5.06
N VAL A 43 4.34 6.21 5.40
CA VAL A 43 3.84 7.39 6.11
C VAL A 43 3.07 6.91 7.33
N VAL A 44 3.28 7.58 8.45
CA VAL A 44 2.54 7.35 9.69
C VAL A 44 1.82 8.63 10.10
N THR A 45 0.57 8.53 10.57
CA THR A 45 -0.17 9.72 11.01
C THR A 45 0.35 10.23 12.35
N GLN A 46 0.11 11.52 12.60
CA GLN A 46 0.50 12.15 13.86
C GLN A 46 -0.14 11.47 15.07
N SER A 47 -1.42 11.09 14.99
CA SER A 47 -2.11 10.42 16.10
C SER A 47 -1.56 9.03 16.42
N LEU A 48 -0.95 8.34 15.44
CA LEU A 48 -0.20 7.10 15.69
C LEU A 48 1.11 7.38 16.44
N ILE A 49 1.82 8.45 16.07
CA ILE A 49 3.06 8.88 16.74
C ILE A 49 2.78 9.29 18.19
N GLU A 50 1.71 10.05 18.41
CA GLU A 50 1.32 10.56 19.73
C GLU A 50 0.88 9.47 20.71
N ALA A 51 0.56 8.26 20.22
CA ALA A 51 0.28 7.12 21.09
C ALA A 51 1.49 6.67 21.92
N GLY A 52 2.72 7.05 21.54
CA GLY A 52 3.92 6.87 22.36
C GLY A 52 4.32 5.41 22.59
N ASP A 53 5.21 5.18 23.57
CA ASP A 53 5.56 3.86 24.14
C ASP A 53 5.85 2.74 23.13
N GLY A 54 6.50 3.08 22.01
CA GLY A 54 6.85 2.12 20.95
C GLY A 54 5.66 1.65 20.12
N PHE A 55 4.47 2.25 20.27
CA PHE A 55 3.25 1.87 19.57
C PHE A 55 3.40 1.93 18.05
N VAL A 56 4.09 2.95 17.52
CA VAL A 56 4.41 3.05 16.08
C VAL A 56 5.19 1.82 15.60
N THR A 57 6.16 1.35 16.37
CA THR A 57 6.94 0.15 16.01
C THR A 57 6.04 -1.09 15.99
N GLU A 58 5.18 -1.26 16.98
CA GLU A 58 4.21 -2.37 17.01
C GLU A 58 3.25 -2.31 15.82
N ALA A 59 2.73 -1.12 15.50
CA ALA A 59 1.85 -0.89 14.36
C ALA A 59 2.52 -1.20 13.03
N VAL A 60 3.75 -0.75 12.83
CA VAL A 60 4.54 -1.03 11.62
C VAL A 60 4.83 -2.53 11.52
N GLN A 61 5.24 -3.19 12.60
CA GLN A 61 5.51 -4.63 12.60
C GLN A 61 4.24 -5.46 12.29
N ALA A 62 3.12 -5.13 12.95
CA ALA A 62 1.84 -5.79 12.72
C ALA A 62 1.33 -5.58 11.28
N THR A 63 1.50 -4.37 10.74
CA THR A 63 1.18 -4.07 9.33
C THR A 63 2.00 -4.94 8.37
N GLY A 64 3.32 -5.04 8.60
CA GLY A 64 4.20 -5.87 7.77
C GLY A 64 3.91 -7.36 7.85
N ALA A 65 3.45 -7.85 9.01
CA ALA A 65 3.16 -9.25 9.25
C ALA A 65 1.73 -9.66 8.83
N PHE A 66 0.85 -8.70 8.53
CA PHE A 66 -0.54 -8.96 8.17
C PHE A 66 -0.65 -9.90 6.96
N ASP A 67 -1.49 -10.92 7.03
CA ASP A 67 -1.67 -11.93 5.98
C ASP A 67 -3.13 -12.32 5.76
N THR A 68 -4.07 -11.60 6.38
CA THR A 68 -5.50 -11.93 6.39
C THR A 68 -6.28 -11.09 5.37
N PHE A 69 -6.29 -11.54 4.12
CA PHE A 69 -7.05 -10.92 3.03
C PHE A 69 -8.29 -11.75 2.74
N GLU A 70 -9.45 -11.18 3.01
CA GLU A 70 -10.76 -11.82 2.87
C GLU A 70 -11.62 -11.03 1.87
N PRO A 71 -12.55 -11.68 1.14
CA PRO A 71 -13.37 -10.97 0.14
C PRO A 71 -14.12 -9.75 0.67
N ASP A 72 -14.46 -9.72 1.97
CA ASP A 72 -15.16 -8.62 2.60
C ASP A 72 -14.26 -7.40 2.86
N ASN A 73 -12.94 -7.60 3.01
CA ASN A 73 -11.96 -6.54 3.29
C ASN A 73 -11.13 -6.14 2.06
N ASP A 74 -11.04 -7.02 1.06
CA ASP A 74 -10.25 -6.84 -0.15
C ASP A 74 -11.03 -7.33 -1.39
N PRO A 75 -12.11 -6.62 -1.78
CA PRO A 75 -13.01 -7.06 -2.85
C PRO A 75 -12.33 -7.11 -4.22
N GLU A 76 -11.33 -6.25 -4.44
CA GLU A 76 -10.57 -6.18 -5.70
C GLU A 76 -9.37 -7.15 -5.70
N GLY A 77 -9.01 -7.69 -4.54
CA GLY A 77 -7.88 -8.61 -4.40
C GLY A 77 -6.53 -7.91 -4.57
N TRP A 78 -6.41 -6.64 -4.18
CA TRP A 78 -5.22 -5.81 -4.39
C TRP A 78 -4.28 -5.77 -3.20
N TYR A 79 -4.73 -6.32 -2.06
CA TYR A 79 -3.93 -6.39 -0.83
C TYR A 79 -3.50 -4.99 -0.37
N ASP A 80 -4.36 -4.01 -0.56
CA ASP A 80 -4.07 -2.58 -0.38
C ASP A 80 -4.68 -1.98 0.89
N PHE A 81 -5.42 -2.77 1.68
CA PHE A 81 -6.02 -2.32 2.93
C PHE A 81 -5.98 -3.42 4.00
N GLY A 82 -5.90 -3.00 5.26
CA GLY A 82 -6.09 -3.90 6.37
C GLY A 82 -6.24 -3.20 7.72
N ALA A 83 -6.64 -3.99 8.71
CA ALA A 83 -6.85 -3.54 10.08
C ALA A 83 -6.18 -4.50 11.06
N VAL A 84 -5.50 -3.96 12.07
CA VAL A 84 -4.90 -4.72 13.16
C VAL A 84 -5.29 -4.12 14.50
N THR A 85 -5.45 -4.96 15.52
CA THR A 85 -5.73 -4.52 16.89
C THR A 85 -4.46 -4.64 17.73
N ILE A 86 -4.03 -3.54 18.34
CA ILE A 86 -2.80 -3.45 19.13
C ILE A 86 -3.15 -2.76 20.44
N ARG A 87 -2.90 -3.43 21.57
CA ARG A 87 -3.21 -2.91 22.92
C ARG A 87 -4.66 -2.41 23.09
N GLY A 88 -5.61 -3.00 22.34
CA GLY A 88 -7.03 -2.60 22.34
C GLY A 88 -7.38 -1.44 21.41
N GLU A 89 -6.40 -0.80 20.77
CA GLU A 89 -6.61 0.21 19.74
C GLU A 89 -6.64 -0.45 18.36
N THR A 90 -7.48 0.07 17.46
CA THR A 90 -7.51 -0.38 16.07
C THR A 90 -6.65 0.54 15.22
N VAL A 91 -5.72 -0.07 14.47
CA VAL A 91 -4.84 0.60 13.51
C VAL A 91 -5.25 0.14 12.13
N PHE A 92 -5.48 1.10 11.24
CA PHE A 92 -5.67 0.84 9.83
C PHE A 92 -4.38 1.09 9.07
N TRP A 93 -4.21 0.38 7.97
CA TRP A 93 -3.20 0.68 6.99
C TRP A 93 -3.79 0.58 5.60
N LYS A 94 -3.23 1.37 4.67
CA LYS A 94 -3.59 1.30 3.26
C LYS A 94 -2.41 1.59 2.33
N LEU A 95 -2.54 1.16 1.09
CA LEU A 95 -1.63 1.45 -0.01
C LEU A 95 -2.35 2.25 -1.09
N ASP A 96 -2.00 3.52 -1.22
CA ASP A 96 -2.43 4.33 -2.34
C ASP A 96 -1.40 4.23 -3.48
N LEU A 97 -1.88 4.00 -4.71
CA LEU A 97 -1.06 3.81 -5.91
C LEU A 97 -1.09 5.07 -6.78
N TYR A 98 0.01 5.81 -6.82
CA TYR A 98 0.14 7.05 -7.58
C TYR A 98 1.03 6.88 -8.80
N GLU A 99 0.78 7.69 -9.83
CA GLU A 99 1.72 7.84 -10.94
C GLU A 99 3.02 8.45 -10.39
N ALA A 100 4.16 7.78 -10.62
CA ALA A 100 5.45 8.14 -10.03
C ALA A 100 5.94 9.55 -10.44
N SER A 101 5.57 10.02 -11.63
CA SER A 101 5.89 11.36 -12.16
C SER A 101 4.95 12.48 -11.71
N SER A 102 3.89 12.18 -10.96
CA SER A 102 2.79 13.12 -10.72
C SER A 102 2.90 13.94 -9.43
N ASP A 103 3.94 13.75 -8.61
CA ASP A 103 4.02 14.30 -7.25
C ASP A 103 2.77 13.97 -6.40
N PHE A 104 2.28 12.73 -6.49
CA PHE A 104 1.09 12.22 -5.78
C PHE A 104 -0.24 12.91 -6.15
N ARG A 105 -0.33 13.51 -7.35
CA ARG A 105 -1.56 14.19 -7.81
C ARG A 105 -2.54 13.26 -8.51
N TYR A 106 -2.03 12.20 -9.14
CA TYR A 106 -2.84 11.29 -9.94
C TYR A 106 -2.58 9.84 -9.53
N GLY A 107 -3.66 9.04 -9.54
CA GLY A 107 -3.56 7.60 -9.41
C GLY A 107 -2.81 7.01 -10.60
N ALA A 108 -2.09 5.90 -10.39
CA ALA A 108 -1.37 5.24 -11.47
C ALA A 108 -2.34 4.68 -12.52
N GLU A 109 -2.12 4.99 -13.80
CA GLU A 109 -2.88 4.39 -14.91
C GLU A 109 -2.55 2.91 -15.10
N ALA A 110 -1.33 2.49 -14.74
CA ALA A 110 -0.83 1.12 -14.81
C ALA A 110 -0.30 0.67 -13.43
N PRO A 111 -1.19 0.38 -12.45
CA PRO A 111 -0.80 0.08 -11.07
C PRO A 111 -0.01 -1.23 -10.89
N ASP A 112 -0.05 -2.13 -11.89
CA ASP A 112 0.75 -3.35 -11.97
C ASP A 112 2.15 -3.13 -12.57
N ASN A 113 2.46 -1.93 -13.07
CA ASN A 113 3.81 -1.53 -13.46
C ASN A 113 4.52 -0.77 -12.31
N PRO A 114 5.51 -1.37 -11.63
CA PRO A 114 6.17 -0.76 -10.49
C PRO A 114 7.23 0.30 -10.87
N GLU A 115 7.59 0.42 -12.15
CA GLU A 115 8.47 1.49 -12.63
C GLU A 115 7.73 2.83 -12.75
N THR A 116 6.44 2.79 -13.10
CA THR A 116 5.58 3.98 -13.25
C THR A 116 4.66 4.23 -12.06
N THR A 117 4.67 3.33 -11.07
CA THR A 117 3.79 3.39 -9.89
C THR A 117 4.58 3.63 -8.61
N MET A 118 4.18 4.66 -7.87
CA MET A 118 4.64 4.98 -6.52
C MET A 118 3.62 4.49 -5.49
N ARG A 119 4.04 3.62 -4.58
CA ARG A 119 3.21 3.08 -3.49
C ARG A 119 3.35 3.91 -2.22
N VAL A 120 2.24 4.43 -1.69
CA VAL A 120 2.25 5.12 -0.40
C VAL A 120 1.56 4.25 0.63
N LEU A 121 2.34 3.63 1.51
CA LEU A 121 1.83 2.89 2.66
C LEU A 121 1.54 3.88 3.78
N THR A 122 0.27 4.06 4.12
CA THR A 122 -0.15 4.88 5.26
C THR A 122 -0.54 3.97 6.41
N VAL A 123 0.04 4.18 7.59
CA VAL A 123 -0.37 3.51 8.84
C VAL A 123 -0.95 4.55 9.79
N MET A 124 -2.16 4.32 10.28
CA MET A 124 -2.94 5.34 10.99
C MET A 124 -3.85 4.72 12.05
N MET A 125 -4.25 5.52 13.03
CA MET A 125 -5.29 5.08 13.95
C MET A 125 -6.62 4.97 13.21
N ALA A 126 -7.49 4.04 13.60
CA ALA A 126 -8.80 3.88 12.95
C ALA A 126 -9.68 5.13 13.02
N ARG A 127 -9.48 6.00 14.02
CA ARG A 127 -10.16 7.30 14.16
C ARG A 127 -9.68 8.37 13.17
N ASP A 128 -8.58 8.13 12.48
CA ASP A 128 -8.02 9.04 11.46
C ASP A 128 -8.62 8.75 10.07
N TRP A 129 -9.43 7.69 9.96
CA TRP A 129 -10.08 7.21 8.73
C TRP A 129 -11.49 7.79 8.55
#